data_AF-A0A7K0U377-F1
#
_entry.id   AF-A0A7K0U377-F1
#
_cell.length_a   1.000
_cell.length_b   1.000
_cell.length_c   1.000
_cell.angle_alpha   90.00
_cell.angle_beta   90.00
_cell.angle_gamma   90.00
#
_symmetry.space_group_name_H-M   'P 1'
#
loop_
_entity.id
_entity.type
_entity.pdbx_description
1 polymer ?
#
loop_
_entity_poly.entity_id
_entity_poly.type
_entity_poly.pdbx_seq_one_letter_code
_entity_poly.pdbx_strand_id
1 'polypeptide(L)'
;MLTAKETPERPGWAEPVGSTVRPGSRWGRSVVACTLILGLVTVLLTNGLSFSHAVPPPIKARPYGYAAALDVFPTDPPCFYANSWGAARSGGRKHQGVDIITGRNKPIYAVRDGKVSKKYSGAKLAGTGIAIQIADGTYYFYAHLSSFAEGIRKGSKVKAGDIIGYVGSTGATLVPHIHFEIHPQGGAAVDPTPYVAQVDRCGYKGPRLKKIESPTTTTAKATTTTAKATTTTAKPTTTAKATTTTAKPTTTATEVPTTAEP
;
A
#
# COMPACT_ATOMS: atom_id res chain seq x y z
N MET A 1 -26.04 -59.20 -4.35
CA MET A 1 -26.10 -60.01 -3.12
C MET A 1 -24.76 -59.94 -2.44
N LEU A 2 -24.74 -59.49 -1.17
CA LEU A 2 -23.80 -59.85 -0.08
C LEU A 2 -22.31 -59.48 -0.31
N THR A 3 -21.55 -58.86 0.59
CA THR A 3 -21.74 -58.35 1.95
C THR A 3 -20.46 -57.61 2.31
N ALA A 4 -20.56 -56.48 3.01
CA ALA A 4 -19.48 -55.91 3.78
C ALA A 4 -19.16 -56.79 5.01
N LYS A 5 -17.88 -56.91 5.37
CA LYS A 5 -17.36 -57.34 6.70
C LYS A 5 -16.07 -56.55 6.94
N GLU A 6 -16.12 -55.55 7.83
CA GLU A 6 -15.86 -55.64 9.28
C GLU A 6 -14.38 -55.46 9.63
N THR A 7 -14.17 -54.42 10.42
CA THR A 7 -12.97 -54.02 11.18
C THR A 7 -12.57 -55.05 12.24
N PRO A 8 -11.31 -55.00 12.71
CA PRO A 8 -11.01 -55.28 14.10
C PRO A 8 -10.40 -54.08 14.86
N GLU A 9 -10.66 -54.09 16.16
CA GLU A 9 -10.39 -53.05 17.16
C GLU A 9 -8.98 -53.09 17.78
N ARG A 10 -8.51 -51.90 18.19
CA ARG A 10 -7.69 -51.40 19.35
C ARG A 10 -6.80 -52.34 20.20
N PRO A 11 -5.72 -51.81 20.84
CA PRO A 11 -5.77 -51.14 22.16
C PRO A 11 -4.88 -49.86 22.22
N GLY A 12 -5.04 -48.83 23.06
CA GLY A 12 -5.53 -48.74 24.43
C GLY A 12 -4.39 -48.33 25.38
N TRP A 13 -4.11 -47.02 25.55
CA TRP A 13 -3.25 -46.43 26.60
C TRP A 13 -3.77 -45.00 26.91
N ALA A 14 -4.56 -44.78 27.96
CA ALA A 14 -4.24 -44.63 29.39
C ALA A 14 -3.71 -43.22 29.76
N GLU A 15 -4.60 -42.41 30.34
CA GLU A 15 -4.29 -41.19 31.10
C GLU A 15 -3.76 -41.54 32.50
N PRO A 16 -3.08 -40.60 33.18
CA PRO A 16 -3.11 -40.55 34.64
C PRO A 16 -3.74 -39.25 35.18
N VAL A 17 -4.86 -39.50 35.86
CA VAL A 17 -5.45 -38.88 37.06
C VAL A 17 -4.60 -37.91 37.89
N GLY A 18 -5.34 -36.96 38.48
CA GLY A 18 -4.86 -35.84 39.27
C GLY A 18 -4.27 -36.20 40.63
N SER A 19 -3.60 -35.20 41.22
CA SER A 19 -3.15 -35.22 42.60
C SER A 19 -3.76 -34.06 43.39
N THR A 20 -4.39 -34.50 44.46
CA THR A 20 -4.99 -33.86 45.63
C THR A 20 -4.37 -32.56 46.16
N VAL A 21 -5.26 -31.62 46.50
CA VAL A 21 -5.06 -30.52 47.45
C VAL A 21 -5.02 -31.07 48.88
N ARG A 22 -4.12 -30.55 49.74
CA ARG A 22 -4.26 -30.56 51.20
C ARG A 22 -3.88 -29.21 51.83
N PRO A 23 -4.52 -28.78 52.95
CA PRO A 23 -4.43 -27.42 53.48
C PRO A 23 -3.63 -27.29 54.80
N GLY A 24 -3.22 -26.06 55.11
CA GLY A 24 -2.72 -25.58 56.43
C GLY A 24 -1.21 -25.78 56.64
N SER A 25 -0.44 -24.90 57.29
CA SER A 25 -0.77 -23.73 58.10
C SER A 25 0.51 -22.95 58.45
N ARG A 26 0.33 -21.63 58.61
CA ARG A 26 0.95 -20.71 59.59
C ARG A 26 2.46 -20.33 59.57
N TRP A 27 2.62 -19.00 59.43
CA TRP A 27 3.47 -18.07 60.21
C TRP A 27 4.98 -18.08 59.99
N GLY A 28 5.51 -16.91 59.59
CA GLY A 28 6.84 -16.50 60.04
C GLY A 28 7.64 -15.66 59.06
N ARG A 29 7.51 -14.33 59.19
CA ARG A 29 8.60 -13.34 59.14
C ARG A 29 9.55 -13.38 57.93
N SER A 30 9.51 -12.33 57.11
CA SER A 30 10.74 -11.59 56.74
C SER A 30 10.39 -10.27 56.05
N VAL A 31 10.15 -9.25 56.86
CA VAL A 31 10.17 -7.83 56.47
C VAL A 31 11.63 -7.42 56.31
N VAL A 32 12.36 -7.94 55.30
CA VAL A 32 13.75 -7.51 55.02
C VAL A 32 14.11 -7.52 53.52
N ALA A 33 13.19 -7.86 52.62
CA ALA A 33 13.49 -7.96 51.18
C ALA A 33 12.85 -6.85 50.31
N CYS A 34 12.43 -5.72 50.90
CA CYS A 34 11.76 -4.62 50.18
C CYS A 34 12.65 -3.38 49.96
N THR A 35 13.92 -3.40 50.37
CA THR A 35 14.83 -2.25 50.24
C THR A 35 15.98 -2.46 49.24
N LEU A 36 16.11 -3.65 48.64
CA LEU A 36 17.16 -3.92 47.64
C LEU A 36 16.66 -3.94 46.17
N ILE A 37 15.35 -3.93 45.93
CA ILE A 37 14.79 -3.86 44.56
C ILE A 37 14.61 -2.40 44.10
N LEU A 38 14.51 -1.44 45.03
CA LEU A 38 14.47 0.00 44.71
C LEU A 38 15.85 0.61 44.39
N GLY A 39 16.95 -0.06 44.77
CA GLY A 39 18.32 0.40 44.48
C GLY A 39 18.83 0.01 43.08
N LEU A 40 18.34 -1.08 42.49
CA LEU A 40 18.74 -1.48 41.14
C LEU A 40 18.01 -0.66 40.05
N VAL A 41 16.85 -0.09 40.36
CA VAL A 41 16.08 0.77 39.43
C VAL A 41 16.65 2.19 39.38
N THR A 42 17.36 2.65 40.41
CA THR A 42 18.00 3.98 40.41
C THR A 42 19.35 4.03 39.69
N VAL A 43 20.09 2.91 39.63
CA VAL A 43 21.38 2.85 38.89
C VAL A 43 21.18 2.73 37.36
N LEU A 44 19.98 2.41 36.90
CA LEU A 44 19.64 2.40 35.46
C LEU A 44 19.13 3.75 34.92
N LEU A 45 18.95 4.77 35.78
CA LEU A 45 18.49 6.10 35.36
C LEU A 45 19.61 7.15 35.27
N THR A 46 20.85 6.83 35.64
CA THR A 46 21.99 7.75 35.55
C THR A 46 23.01 7.38 34.46
N ASN A 47 22.89 6.20 33.86
CA ASN A 47 23.69 5.85 32.70
C ASN A 47 22.95 6.34 31.46
N GLY A 48 23.32 7.54 31.00
CA GLY A 48 22.90 8.11 29.72
C GLY A 48 23.34 7.24 28.55
N LEU A 49 22.66 6.11 28.36
CA LEU A 49 22.62 5.38 27.10
C LEU A 49 21.85 6.25 26.12
N SER A 50 22.54 7.27 25.62
CA SER A 50 22.18 7.95 24.40
C SER A 50 22.12 6.88 23.32
N PHE A 51 20.91 6.43 22.99
CA PHE A 51 20.65 5.80 21.71
C PHE A 51 20.89 6.89 20.66
N SER A 52 22.15 7.02 20.24
CA SER A 52 22.45 7.57 18.93
C SER A 52 21.72 6.68 17.94
N HIS A 53 20.51 7.08 17.56
CA HIS A 53 19.93 6.64 16.32
C HIS A 53 20.94 7.10 15.27
N ALA A 54 21.81 6.19 14.85
CA ALA A 54 22.74 6.43 13.77
C ALA A 54 21.86 6.90 12.61
N VAL A 55 21.94 8.20 12.31
CA VAL A 55 21.32 8.75 11.12
C VAL A 55 21.93 7.92 9.99
N PRO A 56 21.12 7.12 9.25
CA PRO A 56 21.68 6.31 8.18
C PRO A 56 22.47 7.24 7.28
N PRO A 57 23.65 6.79 6.78
CA PRO A 57 24.48 7.63 5.93
C PRO A 57 23.61 8.21 4.81
N PRO A 58 23.83 9.47 4.40
CA PRO A 58 23.09 10.06 3.30
C PRO A 58 23.20 9.10 2.13
N ILE A 59 22.06 8.53 1.70
CA ILE A 59 22.01 7.63 0.56
C ILE A 59 22.63 8.42 -0.59
N LYS A 60 23.74 7.90 -1.17
CA LYS A 60 24.36 8.50 -2.35
C LYS A 60 23.25 8.84 -3.34
N ALA A 61 23.17 10.11 -3.73
CA ALA A 61 22.14 10.59 -4.63
C ALA A 61 22.06 9.64 -5.84
N ARG A 62 20.89 9.01 -6.02
CA ARG A 62 20.69 8.09 -7.13
C ARG A 62 20.91 8.90 -8.42
N PRO A 63 21.68 8.39 -9.39
CA PRO A 63 22.09 9.15 -10.57
C PRO A 63 20.92 9.61 -11.46
N TYR A 64 19.72 9.08 -11.24
CA TYR A 64 18.50 9.40 -11.99
C TYR A 64 17.53 10.36 -11.27
N GLY A 65 17.95 10.95 -10.15
CA GLY A 65 17.10 11.79 -9.31
C GLY A 65 16.08 10.96 -8.51
N TYR A 66 15.72 11.43 -7.32
CA TYR A 66 14.78 10.72 -6.44
C TYR A 66 13.34 10.69 -6.96
N ALA A 67 12.98 11.57 -7.90
CA ALA A 67 11.62 11.79 -8.36
C ALA A 67 10.99 10.54 -9.03
N ALA A 68 11.77 9.82 -9.83
CA ALA A 68 11.31 8.65 -10.60
C ALA A 68 11.83 7.30 -10.08
N ALA A 69 12.52 7.29 -8.94
CA ALA A 69 13.05 6.06 -8.35
C ALA A 69 11.93 5.07 -7.97
N LEU A 70 12.23 3.78 -8.09
CA LEU A 70 11.32 2.70 -7.71
C LEU A 70 11.69 2.19 -6.31
N ASP A 71 10.68 1.88 -5.51
CA ASP A 71 10.85 1.25 -4.19
C ASP A 71 10.74 -0.28 -4.28
N VAL A 72 9.91 -0.77 -5.22
CA VAL A 72 9.62 -2.20 -5.41
C VAL A 72 9.70 -2.56 -6.89
N PHE A 73 10.20 -3.75 -7.20
CA PHE A 73 10.18 -4.30 -8.56
C PHE A 73 8.73 -4.63 -9.00
N PRO A 74 8.34 -4.41 -10.26
CA PRO A 74 6.94 -4.55 -10.69
C PRO A 74 6.27 -5.93 -10.52
N THR A 75 7.02 -7.03 -10.36
CA THR A 75 6.46 -8.38 -10.27
C THR A 75 7.40 -9.38 -9.56
N ASP A 76 6.99 -10.63 -9.43
CA ASP A 76 7.80 -11.69 -8.83
C ASP A 76 8.63 -12.46 -9.86
N PRO A 77 9.84 -12.93 -9.50
CA PRO A 77 10.60 -13.89 -10.30
C PRO A 77 9.89 -15.25 -10.46
N PRO A 78 10.24 -16.04 -11.48
CA PRO A 78 11.19 -15.72 -12.54
C PRO A 78 10.61 -14.68 -13.51
N CYS A 79 11.46 -13.80 -14.01
CA CYS A 79 11.14 -12.85 -15.07
C CYS A 79 12.39 -12.57 -15.91
N PHE A 80 12.22 -11.83 -17.00
CA PHE A 80 13.29 -11.32 -17.85
C PHE A 80 12.90 -9.96 -18.39
N TYR A 81 13.88 -9.05 -18.50
CA TYR A 81 13.72 -7.81 -19.26
C TYR A 81 15.07 -7.45 -19.89
N ALA A 82 15.01 -6.66 -20.95
CA ALA A 82 16.18 -6.06 -21.59
C ALA A 82 15.82 -4.63 -21.99
N ASN A 83 16.82 -3.78 -22.24
CA ASN A 83 16.55 -2.45 -22.76
C ASN A 83 15.86 -2.57 -24.13
N SER A 84 14.57 -2.23 -24.17
CA SER A 84 13.78 -2.17 -25.39
C SER A 84 13.26 -0.75 -25.64
N TRP A 85 13.77 0.25 -24.93
CA TRP A 85 13.41 1.65 -25.10
C TRP A 85 13.68 2.11 -26.53
N GLY A 86 12.74 2.84 -27.12
CA GLY A 86 12.87 3.37 -28.47
C GLY A 86 12.77 2.33 -29.60
N ALA A 87 12.70 1.04 -29.30
CA ALA A 87 12.56 -0.02 -30.29
C ALA A 87 11.32 0.19 -31.17
N ALA A 88 11.41 -0.17 -32.44
CA ALA A 88 10.33 0.03 -33.40
C ALA A 88 9.07 -0.76 -33.01
N ARG A 89 7.91 -0.14 -33.20
CA ARG A 89 6.58 -0.75 -33.02
C ARG A 89 5.73 -0.49 -34.26
N SER A 90 4.67 -1.28 -34.44
CA SER A 90 3.77 -1.16 -35.60
C SER A 90 3.19 0.26 -35.75
N GLY A 91 3.08 0.73 -36.99
CA GLY A 91 2.56 2.07 -37.31
C GLY A 91 3.56 3.21 -37.04
N GLY A 92 4.87 2.96 -37.17
CA GLY A 92 5.92 3.98 -37.03
C GLY A 92 6.18 4.45 -35.61
N ARG A 93 5.57 3.80 -34.61
CA ARG A 93 5.74 4.12 -33.19
C ARG A 93 7.08 3.63 -32.68
N LYS A 94 7.53 4.26 -31.59
CA LYS A 94 8.65 3.78 -30.78
C LYS A 94 8.14 3.24 -29.45
N HIS A 95 8.87 2.29 -28.88
CA HIS A 95 8.56 1.73 -27.59
C HIS A 95 8.87 2.76 -26.47
N GLN A 96 7.86 3.12 -25.68
CA GLN A 96 7.94 4.14 -24.63
C GLN A 96 8.07 3.55 -23.22
N GLY A 97 8.59 2.33 -23.14
CA GLY A 97 8.73 1.63 -21.87
C GLY A 97 9.78 0.53 -21.92
N VAL A 98 9.68 -0.36 -20.94
CA VAL A 98 10.41 -1.63 -20.88
C VAL A 98 9.41 -2.76 -20.72
N ASP A 99 9.69 -3.88 -21.39
CA ASP A 99 8.85 -5.07 -21.29
C ASP A 99 9.48 -6.06 -20.30
N ILE A 100 8.76 -6.34 -19.21
CA ILE A 100 9.13 -7.33 -18.21
C ILE A 100 8.36 -8.61 -18.51
N ILE A 101 9.04 -9.54 -19.17
CA ILE A 101 8.49 -10.84 -19.58
C ILE A 101 8.40 -11.73 -18.34
N THR A 102 7.21 -12.26 -18.08
CA THR A 102 6.97 -13.19 -16.96
C THR A 102 5.69 -14.00 -17.18
N GLY A 103 5.45 -14.98 -16.30
CA GLY A 103 4.26 -15.83 -16.38
C GLY A 103 2.94 -15.08 -16.20
N ARG A 104 1.90 -15.52 -16.92
CA ARG A 104 0.52 -15.03 -16.76
C ARG A 104 0.04 -15.17 -15.31
N ASN A 105 -0.83 -14.27 -14.89
CA ASN A 105 -1.47 -14.20 -13.57
C ASN A 105 -0.51 -13.99 -12.39
N LYS A 106 0.77 -13.71 -12.64
CA LYS A 106 1.66 -13.21 -11.59
C LYS A 106 1.17 -11.86 -11.06
N PRO A 107 1.40 -11.56 -9.78
CA PRO A 107 1.03 -10.28 -9.21
C PRO A 107 1.84 -9.16 -9.86
N ILE A 108 1.17 -8.03 -10.07
CA ILE A 108 1.80 -6.76 -10.44
C ILE A 108 1.72 -5.85 -9.23
N TYR A 109 2.86 -5.30 -8.85
CA TYR A 109 3.01 -4.46 -7.68
C TYR A 109 3.04 -2.98 -8.05
N ALA A 110 2.47 -2.13 -7.19
CA ALA A 110 2.78 -0.71 -7.24
C ALA A 110 4.27 -0.50 -6.91
N VAL A 111 5.02 0.08 -7.84
CA VAL A 111 6.46 0.35 -7.64
C VAL A 111 6.75 1.47 -6.62
N ARG A 112 5.74 2.29 -6.32
CA ARG A 112 5.81 3.47 -5.45
C ARG A 112 4.47 3.71 -4.75
N ASP A 113 4.54 4.35 -3.58
CA ASP A 113 3.38 4.94 -2.93
C ASP A 113 2.70 5.96 -3.84
N GLY A 114 1.37 5.89 -3.97
CA GLY A 114 0.67 6.83 -4.83
C GLY A 114 -0.82 6.61 -4.89
N LYS A 115 -1.41 7.09 -5.99
CA LYS A 115 -2.84 7.02 -6.26
C LYS A 115 -3.06 6.52 -7.69
N VAL A 116 -4.06 5.67 -7.87
CA VAL A 116 -4.50 5.23 -9.19
C VAL A 116 -5.08 6.43 -9.96
N SER A 117 -4.33 6.96 -10.92
CA SER A 117 -4.71 8.13 -11.72
C SER A 117 -5.49 7.75 -12.97
N LYS A 118 -5.17 6.60 -13.58
CA LYS A 118 -5.86 6.08 -14.77
C LYS A 118 -6.08 4.56 -14.67
N LYS A 119 -7.18 4.10 -15.28
CA LYS A 119 -7.49 2.68 -15.52
C LYS A 119 -8.12 2.55 -16.90
N TYR A 120 -7.73 1.52 -17.63
CA TYR A 120 -8.23 1.20 -18.96
C TYR A 120 -8.66 -0.26 -19.01
N SER A 121 -9.76 -0.55 -19.70
CA SER A 121 -10.17 -1.91 -20.04
C SER A 121 -10.41 -1.97 -21.54
N GLY A 122 -9.69 -2.83 -22.25
CA GLY A 122 -9.90 -3.06 -23.69
C GLY A 122 -9.30 -2.01 -24.63
N ALA A 123 -8.29 -1.23 -24.22
CA ALA A 123 -7.58 -0.35 -25.14
C ALA A 123 -6.89 -1.16 -26.25
N LYS A 124 -6.96 -0.72 -27.51
CA LYS A 124 -6.41 -1.49 -28.65
C LYS A 124 -4.94 -1.87 -28.49
N LEU A 125 -4.11 -0.92 -28.05
CA LEU A 125 -2.67 -1.14 -27.86
C LEU A 125 -2.37 -1.67 -26.46
N ALA A 126 -2.68 -0.91 -25.42
CA ALA A 126 -2.34 -1.25 -24.04
C ALA A 126 -3.17 -2.40 -23.45
N GLY A 127 -4.33 -2.72 -24.04
CA GLY A 127 -5.29 -3.65 -23.45
C GLY A 127 -5.86 -3.11 -22.14
N THR A 128 -5.80 -3.92 -21.09
CA THR A 128 -6.06 -3.49 -19.73
C THR A 128 -4.83 -2.81 -19.16
N GLY A 129 -4.98 -1.57 -18.67
CA GLY A 129 -3.86 -0.78 -18.18
C GLY A 129 -4.20 0.03 -16.93
N ILE A 130 -3.18 0.39 -16.16
CA ILE A 130 -3.29 1.18 -14.94
C ILE A 130 -2.12 2.16 -14.82
N ALA A 131 -2.40 3.38 -14.33
CA ALA A 131 -1.37 4.36 -14.00
C ALA A 131 -1.43 4.71 -12.51
N ILE A 132 -0.27 4.68 -11.84
CA ILE A 132 -0.10 5.12 -10.45
C ILE A 132 0.66 6.43 -10.46
N GLN A 133 0.05 7.50 -9.95
CA GLN A 133 0.66 8.83 -9.86
C GLN A 133 1.07 9.13 -8.42
N ILE A 134 2.24 9.74 -8.26
CA ILE A 134 2.79 10.20 -6.98
C ILE A 134 2.64 11.72 -6.84
N ALA A 135 2.99 12.25 -5.67
CA ALA A 135 2.70 13.65 -5.30
C ALA A 135 3.35 14.70 -6.23
N ASP A 136 4.51 14.42 -6.82
CA ASP A 136 5.22 15.34 -7.73
C ASP A 136 4.67 15.33 -9.16
N GLY A 137 3.60 14.57 -9.41
CA GLY A 137 2.98 14.42 -10.72
C GLY A 137 3.52 13.27 -11.56
N THR A 138 4.65 12.67 -11.19
CA THR A 138 5.21 11.50 -11.86
C THR A 138 4.22 10.35 -11.83
N TYR A 139 4.05 9.66 -12.96
CA TYR A 139 3.24 8.44 -12.99
C TYR A 139 3.96 7.26 -13.63
N TYR A 140 3.59 6.09 -13.14
CA TYR A 140 4.08 4.79 -13.58
C TYR A 140 2.92 4.07 -14.26
N PHE A 141 3.11 3.68 -15.51
CA PHE A 141 2.08 3.02 -16.30
C PHE A 141 2.41 1.54 -16.47
N TYR A 142 1.36 0.70 -16.39
CA TYR A 142 1.43 -0.74 -16.53
C TYR A 142 0.35 -1.15 -17.53
N ALA A 143 0.73 -1.86 -18.60
CA ALA A 143 -0.19 -2.36 -19.61
C ALA A 143 -0.19 -3.89 -19.71
N HIS A 144 -1.11 -4.40 -20.53
CA HIS A 144 -1.30 -5.81 -20.83
C HIS A 144 -1.81 -6.67 -19.67
N LEU A 145 -2.43 -6.06 -18.65
CA LEU A 145 -2.96 -6.76 -17.47
C LEU A 145 -4.06 -7.78 -17.85
N SER A 146 -4.13 -8.91 -17.15
CA SER A 146 -5.28 -9.83 -17.28
C SER A 146 -6.49 -9.31 -16.51
N SER A 147 -6.23 -8.72 -15.34
CA SER A 147 -7.24 -8.18 -14.43
C SER A 147 -6.61 -7.21 -13.43
N PHE A 148 -7.44 -6.39 -12.81
CA PHE A 148 -7.07 -5.57 -11.65
C PHE A 148 -7.22 -6.37 -10.36
N ALA A 149 -6.45 -6.04 -9.33
CA ALA A 149 -6.68 -6.58 -8.01
C ALA A 149 -7.99 -6.04 -7.41
N GLU A 150 -8.54 -6.77 -6.45
CA GLU A 150 -9.77 -6.38 -5.77
C GLU A 150 -9.63 -5.00 -5.10
N GLY A 151 -10.69 -4.19 -5.15
CA GLY A 151 -10.70 -2.85 -4.54
C GLY A 151 -9.93 -1.77 -5.31
N ILE A 152 -9.14 -2.14 -6.32
CA ILE A 152 -8.41 -1.19 -7.18
C ILE A 152 -9.39 -0.48 -8.11
N ARG A 153 -9.55 0.83 -7.91
CA ARG A 153 -10.34 1.73 -8.75
C ARG A 153 -9.60 3.05 -8.97
N LYS A 154 -9.98 3.82 -9.98
CA LYS A 154 -9.47 5.19 -10.14
C LYS A 154 -9.73 5.94 -8.84
N GLY A 155 -8.71 6.56 -8.28
CA GLY A 155 -8.80 7.22 -6.98
C GLY A 155 -8.20 6.45 -5.80
N SER A 156 -8.05 5.13 -5.89
CA SER A 156 -7.50 4.31 -4.81
C SER A 156 -6.07 4.76 -4.45
N LYS A 157 -5.78 4.87 -3.16
CA LYS A 157 -4.41 4.99 -2.66
C LYS A 157 -3.78 3.61 -2.64
N VAL A 158 -2.51 3.53 -3.00
CA VAL A 158 -1.71 2.30 -2.97
C VAL A 158 -0.37 2.59 -2.30
N LYS A 159 0.18 1.58 -1.65
CA LYS A 159 1.53 1.54 -1.12
C LYS A 159 2.45 0.77 -2.05
N ALA A 160 3.73 1.11 -2.04
CA ALA A 160 4.73 0.33 -2.75
C ALA A 160 4.65 -1.14 -2.30
N GLY A 161 4.55 -2.06 -3.26
CA GLY A 161 4.35 -3.49 -3.01
C GLY A 161 2.90 -3.95 -2.92
N ASP A 162 1.90 -3.05 -2.92
CA ASP A 162 0.51 -3.46 -3.05
C ASP A 162 0.27 -4.12 -4.42
N ILE A 163 -0.51 -5.21 -4.42
CA ILE A 163 -0.93 -5.85 -5.67
C ILE A 163 -1.98 -4.96 -6.34
N ILE A 164 -1.66 -4.46 -7.53
CA ILE A 164 -2.55 -3.59 -8.32
C ILE A 164 -3.28 -4.32 -9.44
N GLY A 165 -2.78 -5.50 -9.80
CA GLY A 165 -3.34 -6.32 -10.87
C GLY A 165 -2.51 -7.57 -11.11
N TYR A 166 -2.79 -8.21 -12.24
CA TYR A 166 -2.16 -9.47 -12.61
C TYR A 166 -1.67 -9.46 -14.05
N VAL A 167 -0.53 -10.09 -14.28
CA VAL A 167 0.11 -10.17 -15.60
C VAL A 167 -0.83 -10.87 -16.59
N GLY A 168 -1.02 -10.25 -17.75
CA GLY A 168 -1.87 -10.78 -18.81
C GLY A 168 -1.20 -10.74 -20.16
N SER A 169 -2.03 -10.71 -21.20
CA SER A 169 -1.62 -10.56 -22.59
C SER A 169 -2.72 -9.86 -23.39
N THR A 170 -3.36 -8.85 -22.81
CA THR A 170 -4.45 -8.09 -23.45
C THR A 170 -3.89 -6.97 -24.32
N GLY A 171 -4.60 -6.59 -25.39
CA GLY A 171 -4.14 -5.55 -26.31
C GLY A 171 -3.13 -6.09 -27.33
N ALA A 172 -2.22 -5.24 -27.80
CA ALA A 172 -1.26 -5.57 -28.84
C ALA A 172 0.00 -6.23 -28.26
N THR A 173 -0.08 -7.52 -27.96
CA THR A 173 1.02 -8.32 -27.39
C THR A 173 0.99 -9.76 -27.90
N LEU A 174 2.17 -10.39 -28.01
CA LEU A 174 2.34 -11.78 -28.44
C LEU A 174 2.48 -12.76 -27.28
N VAL A 175 3.02 -12.31 -26.15
CA VAL A 175 3.34 -13.16 -24.99
C VAL A 175 3.01 -12.44 -23.69
N PRO A 176 2.75 -13.15 -22.58
CA PRO A 176 2.51 -12.51 -21.30
C PRO A 176 3.72 -11.68 -20.83
N HIS A 177 3.49 -10.41 -20.55
CA HIS A 177 4.49 -9.49 -20.02
C HIS A 177 3.82 -8.27 -19.39
N ILE A 178 4.61 -7.48 -18.67
CA ILE A 178 4.23 -6.14 -18.20
C ILE A 178 4.97 -5.15 -19.09
N HIS A 179 4.21 -4.35 -19.84
CA HIS A 179 4.76 -3.15 -20.46
C HIS A 179 4.73 -2.03 -19.42
N PHE A 180 5.90 -1.53 -19.04
CA PHE A 180 6.08 -0.58 -17.95
C PHE A 180 6.69 0.73 -18.45
N GLU A 181 6.05 1.86 -18.11
CA GLU A 181 6.52 3.20 -18.47
C GLU A 181 6.66 4.10 -17.24
N ILE A 182 7.55 5.10 -17.35
CA ILE A 182 7.75 6.14 -16.35
C ILE A 182 7.58 7.49 -17.03
N HIS A 183 6.72 8.34 -16.46
CA HIS A 183 6.44 9.69 -16.95
C HIS A 183 6.71 10.72 -15.85
N PRO A 184 7.93 11.25 -15.74
CA PRO A 184 8.31 12.23 -14.74
C PRO A 184 7.42 13.48 -14.81
N GLN A 185 6.89 13.91 -13.67
CA GLN A 185 6.04 15.12 -13.54
C GLN A 185 4.85 15.15 -14.52
N GLY A 186 4.40 14.00 -15.02
CA GLY A 186 3.32 13.89 -16.00
C GLY A 186 3.72 14.18 -17.45
N GLY A 187 5.02 14.38 -17.72
CA GLY A 187 5.56 14.68 -19.04
C GLY A 187 5.73 13.46 -19.96
N ALA A 188 6.66 13.59 -20.90
CA ALA A 188 7.02 12.51 -21.82
C ALA A 188 7.60 11.31 -21.07
N ALA A 189 7.45 10.12 -21.66
CA ALA A 189 8.07 8.91 -21.12
C ALA A 189 9.61 9.05 -21.14
N VAL A 190 10.26 8.40 -20.19
CA VAL A 190 11.73 8.24 -20.14
C VAL A 190 12.09 6.75 -20.12
N ASP A 191 13.32 6.41 -20.51
CA ASP A 191 13.80 5.01 -20.47
C ASP A 191 13.68 4.43 -19.04
N PRO A 192 12.81 3.44 -18.79
CA PRO A 192 12.65 2.85 -17.47
C PRO A 192 13.77 1.89 -17.08
N THR A 193 14.56 1.41 -18.05
CA THR A 193 15.52 0.33 -17.86
C THR A 193 16.49 0.59 -16.71
N PRO A 194 17.09 1.80 -16.57
CA PRO A 194 17.99 2.08 -15.46
C PRO A 194 17.31 2.09 -14.09
N TYR A 195 16.03 2.45 -14.03
CA TYR A 195 15.25 2.45 -12.78
C TYR A 195 14.86 1.04 -12.36
N VAL A 196 14.42 0.23 -13.32
CA VAL A 196 14.08 -1.19 -13.10
C VAL A 196 15.32 -1.97 -12.66
N ALA A 197 16.49 -1.68 -13.24
CA ALA A 197 17.75 -2.32 -12.85
C ALA A 197 18.18 -2.07 -11.40
N GLN A 198 17.81 -0.92 -10.81
CA GLN A 198 18.14 -0.62 -9.40
C GLN A 198 17.37 -1.48 -8.40
N VAL A 199 16.22 -2.02 -8.81
CA VAL A 199 15.35 -2.85 -7.97
C VAL A 199 15.22 -4.26 -8.53
N ASP A 200 16.11 -4.70 -9.42
CA ASP A 200 15.98 -5.96 -10.14
C ASP A 200 15.77 -7.16 -9.19
N ARG A 201 14.76 -7.97 -9.53
CA ARG A 201 14.44 -9.22 -8.84
C ARG A 201 14.32 -10.41 -9.79
N CYS A 202 14.56 -10.26 -11.10
CA CYS A 202 14.32 -11.33 -12.06
C CYS A 202 15.21 -12.56 -11.85
N GLY A 203 16.44 -12.36 -11.34
CA GLY A 203 17.34 -13.44 -10.92
C GLY A 203 17.15 -13.93 -9.47
N TYR A 204 16.26 -13.31 -8.68
CA TYR A 204 16.11 -13.61 -7.26
C TYR A 204 15.38 -14.95 -7.04
N LYS A 205 16.00 -15.87 -6.29
CA LYS A 205 15.44 -17.20 -5.98
C LYS A 205 14.89 -17.35 -4.55
N GLY A 206 14.88 -16.29 -3.76
CA GLY A 206 14.35 -16.33 -2.39
C GLY A 206 12.81 -16.33 -2.33
N PRO A 207 12.24 -16.36 -1.11
CA PRO A 207 10.78 -16.40 -0.94
C PRO A 207 10.10 -15.20 -1.60
N ARG A 208 8.91 -15.41 -2.18
CA ARG A 208 8.09 -14.32 -2.74
C ARG A 208 7.83 -13.30 -1.64
N LEU A 209 7.74 -12.01 -2.00
CA LEU A 209 7.29 -11.01 -1.04
C LEU A 209 5.93 -11.47 -0.54
N LYS A 210 5.79 -11.62 0.79
CA LYS A 210 4.48 -11.91 1.37
C LYS A 210 3.55 -10.81 0.85
N LYS A 211 2.35 -11.20 0.42
CA LYS A 211 1.27 -10.25 0.14
C LYS A 211 1.29 -9.26 1.30
N ILE A 212 1.67 -8.01 1.03
CA ILE A 212 1.54 -6.98 2.04
C ILE A 212 0.03 -6.93 2.23
N GLU A 213 -0.46 -7.46 3.35
CA GLU A 213 -1.86 -7.39 3.67
C GLU A 213 -2.18 -5.90 3.65
N SER A 214 -2.87 -5.48 2.59
CA SER A 214 -3.34 -4.12 2.43
C SER A 214 -3.94 -3.74 3.77
N PRO A 215 -3.55 -2.60 4.38
CA PRO A 215 -4.03 -2.27 5.71
C PRO A 215 -5.54 -2.27 5.63
N THR A 216 -6.14 -3.31 6.19
CA THR A 216 -7.58 -3.40 6.33
C THR A 216 -7.92 -2.18 7.14
N THR A 217 -8.78 -1.32 6.59
CA THR A 217 -9.27 -0.10 7.20
C THR A 217 -9.58 -0.38 8.67
N THR A 218 -8.60 -0.16 9.54
CA THR A 218 -8.81 -0.15 10.97
C THR A 218 -9.43 1.21 11.15
N THR A 219 -10.77 1.21 11.12
CA THR A 219 -11.57 2.30 11.66
C THR A 219 -10.99 2.58 13.03
N ALA A 220 -10.15 3.61 13.13
CA ALA A 220 -9.73 4.16 14.40
C ALA A 220 -11.03 4.59 15.07
N LYS A 221 -11.50 3.77 16.02
CA LYS A 221 -12.56 4.15 16.92
C LYS A 221 -12.07 5.42 17.60
N ALA A 222 -12.67 6.55 17.25
CA ALA A 222 -12.38 7.82 17.89
C ALA A 222 -12.63 7.62 19.39
N THR A 223 -11.56 7.57 20.17
CA THR A 223 -11.66 7.69 21.62
C THR A 223 -12.01 9.14 21.89
N THR A 224 -13.30 9.40 22.12
CA THR A 224 -13.78 10.65 22.69
C THR A 224 -13.18 10.79 24.08
N THR A 225 -12.04 11.47 24.19
CA THR A 225 -11.60 12.02 25.47
C THR A 225 -12.50 13.20 25.77
N THR A 226 -13.51 12.97 26.62
CA THR A 226 -14.35 13.99 27.21
C THR A 226 -13.45 14.95 28.00
N ALA A 227 -13.13 16.10 27.40
CA ALA A 227 -12.59 17.23 28.14
C ALA A 227 -13.69 17.75 29.08
N LYS A 228 -13.45 17.62 30.38
CA LYS A 228 -14.30 18.15 31.46
C LYS A 228 -14.41 19.67 31.30
N ALA A 229 -15.63 20.15 31.13
CA ALA A 229 -15.96 21.56 31.05
C ALA A 229 -15.53 22.30 32.33
N THR A 230 -14.76 23.38 32.16
CA THR A 230 -14.56 24.40 33.19
C THR A 230 -15.53 25.53 32.90
N THR A 231 -16.58 25.61 33.71
CA THR A 231 -17.56 26.69 33.70
C THR A 231 -16.95 27.94 34.31
N THR A 232 -16.66 28.95 33.48
CA THR A 232 -16.47 30.33 33.94
C THR A 232 -17.68 31.14 33.51
N THR A 233 -18.49 31.47 34.50
CA THR A 233 -19.67 32.33 34.42
C THR A 233 -19.29 33.75 33.98
N ALA A 234 -19.78 34.19 32.82
CA ALA A 234 -19.79 35.59 32.43
C ALA A 234 -21.25 36.06 32.22
N LYS A 235 -21.60 37.14 32.90
CA LYS A 235 -22.91 37.78 33.06
C LYS A 235 -23.41 38.40 31.73
N PRO A 236 -24.74 38.44 31.48
CA PRO A 236 -25.30 38.92 30.22
C PRO A 236 -25.44 40.46 30.18
N THR A 237 -25.18 41.05 29.02
CA THR A 237 -25.61 42.40 28.68
C THR A 237 -26.43 42.35 27.40
N THR A 238 -27.71 42.67 27.55
CA THR A 238 -28.73 42.89 26.53
C THR A 238 -28.39 44.10 25.67
N THR A 239 -28.64 44.03 24.36
CA THR A 239 -29.35 45.08 23.60
C THR A 239 -29.79 44.51 22.25
N ALA A 240 -31.10 44.51 22.04
CA ALA A 240 -31.75 44.19 20.78
C ALA A 240 -31.71 45.40 19.83
N LYS A 241 -31.65 45.15 18.51
CA LYS A 241 -32.43 45.93 17.55
C LYS A 241 -32.67 45.13 16.27
N ALA A 242 -33.95 44.94 15.98
CA ALA A 242 -34.48 44.41 14.74
C ALA A 242 -34.49 45.48 13.65
N THR A 243 -34.27 45.08 12.39
CA THR A 243 -34.90 45.74 11.24
C THR A 243 -35.12 44.72 10.12
N THR A 244 -36.38 44.57 9.75
CA THR A 244 -36.93 43.86 8.59
C THR A 244 -36.76 44.69 7.33
N THR A 245 -36.32 44.12 6.19
CA THR A 245 -36.77 44.56 4.86
C THR A 245 -36.73 43.43 3.82
N THR A 246 -37.91 43.23 3.23
CA THR A 246 -38.31 42.45 2.05
C THR A 246 -37.59 42.85 0.75
N ALA A 247 -37.27 41.89 -0.14
CA ALA A 247 -37.49 41.98 -1.60
C ALA A 247 -36.98 40.74 -2.38
N LYS A 248 -37.80 40.31 -3.34
CA LYS A 248 -37.58 39.36 -4.46
C LYS A 248 -38.22 40.06 -5.70
N PRO A 249 -38.11 39.60 -6.96
CA PRO A 249 -37.00 39.10 -7.80
C PRO A 249 -36.70 40.05 -8.99
N THR A 250 -35.57 39.88 -9.69
CA THR A 250 -35.47 40.28 -11.11
C THR A 250 -34.60 39.32 -11.93
N THR A 251 -35.22 38.82 -12.99
CA THR A 251 -34.69 38.15 -14.20
C THR A 251 -33.53 38.89 -14.87
N THR A 252 -32.62 38.17 -15.53
CA THR A 252 -32.13 38.49 -16.89
C THR A 252 -31.44 37.28 -17.48
N ALA A 253 -31.94 36.84 -18.63
CA ALA A 253 -31.33 35.84 -19.50
C ALA A 253 -30.11 36.45 -20.23
N THR A 254 -29.08 35.65 -20.49
CA THR A 254 -28.07 35.97 -21.49
C THR A 254 -27.91 34.78 -22.41
N GLU A 255 -28.34 35.00 -23.64
CA GLU A 255 -28.21 34.17 -24.81
C GLU A 255 -26.78 34.32 -25.36
N VAL A 256 -26.12 33.22 -25.70
CA VAL A 256 -24.86 33.21 -26.47
C VAL A 256 -25.06 32.23 -27.62
N PRO A 257 -25.03 32.68 -28.89
CA PRO A 257 -24.93 31.78 -30.02
C PRO A 257 -23.46 31.45 -30.29
N THR A 258 -23.16 30.20 -30.62
CA THR A 258 -21.91 29.85 -31.29
C THR A 258 -22.23 28.87 -32.40
N THR A 259 -22.10 29.38 -33.62
CA THR A 259 -22.06 28.67 -34.89
C THR A 259 -20.63 28.23 -35.22
N ALA A 260 -20.56 27.12 -35.97
CA ALA A 260 -19.55 26.71 -36.95
C ALA A 260 -18.22 26.05 -36.48
N GLU A 261 -18.16 24.75 -36.77
CA GLU A 261 -17.11 23.89 -37.42
C GLU A 261 -15.98 24.59 -38.23
N PRO A 262 -14.95 23.85 -38.74
CA PRO A 262 -14.77 22.38 -38.86
C PRO A 262 -13.66 21.73 -38.02
#